data_AF-A0A0K2RA97-F1
#
_entry.id   AF-A0A0K2RA97-F1
#
_cell.length_a   1.000
_cell.length_b   1.000
_cell.length_c   1.000
_cell.angle_alpha   90.00
_cell.angle_beta   90.00
_cell.angle_gamma   90.00
#
_symmetry.space_group_name_H-M   'P 1'
#
loop_
_entity.id
_entity.type
_entity.pdbx_description
1 polymer ?
#
loop_
_entity_poly.entity_id
_entity_poly.type
_entity_poly.pdbx_seq_one_letter_code
_entity_poly.pdbx_strand_id
1 'polypeptide(L)'
;MEALSGNRSSSRKVKTPALPPAVWWPLLRACWRYIDVFAPDILKARSRWEELNKPGTASGPGRSYKDLLKDWLQDPANTIPLHSSRHHADKSRPSADGFHVHWGVLSLSISGGQTRLMFNGSKESNLPLKNLVLAPENRYRGRTFDLLPDARDVDAAGGSRSPWITNVDSRRMWHEAVALRTACYLFVAALSMLRDSELQGILRDPVVQHFGAPAIRTRKFKHDESNSEQKWWIIEPVAQALAVAQELSIHPTRVFSAVRQIDPDNTALWPNKDIRKFVRHINAHHTEMGLEEIPEYRINPHMFRRTMSIIAGQQPDGEIALGLTLKHAAVRALSNATTSGYAEPTPEWAEELKIELADATAVRLARLMHARTSGNTIAVGPGAKSFTAKLDKVASALSATDGMEGNIVDERMIRNLLRSEFSTVKFGNLNACMGDLGSALCLTGQASGTPEALTVNPARCQPHLCRNSVITSEHRPHWVATEHDLRKALKDKRISDRNRASLEQELGDIRQVISGVDRTGDE
;
A
#
# COMPACT_ATOMS: atom_id res chain seq x y z
N MET A 1 -13.74 19.31 47.77
CA MET A 1 -13.75 18.27 46.74
C MET A 1 -14.32 18.89 45.47
N GLU A 2 -13.48 19.64 44.76
CA GLU A 2 -13.85 20.32 43.52
C GLU A 2 -14.08 19.30 42.40
N ALA A 3 -15.27 19.36 41.82
CA ALA A 3 -15.65 18.64 40.63
C ALA A 3 -14.86 19.20 39.44
N LEU A 4 -13.98 18.36 38.88
CA LEU A 4 -13.33 18.59 37.59
C LEU A 4 -14.41 18.55 36.49
N SER A 5 -14.98 19.72 36.18
CA SER A 5 -15.74 19.96 34.96
C SER A 5 -14.78 19.95 33.76
N GLY A 6 -14.44 18.74 33.31
CA GLY A 6 -13.70 18.50 32.08
C GLY A 6 -14.48 19.06 30.89
N ASN A 7 -13.96 20.16 30.36
CA ASN A 7 -14.47 20.91 29.22
C ASN A 7 -14.84 19.98 28.04
N ARG A 8 -16.05 20.14 27.51
CA ARG A 8 -16.62 19.35 26.41
C ARG A 8 -15.67 19.39 25.19
N SER A 9 -15.21 18.22 24.78
CA SER A 9 -14.41 17.99 23.58
C SER A 9 -15.14 18.49 22.32
N SER A 10 -14.78 19.68 21.84
CA SER A 10 -15.13 20.08 20.48
C SER A 10 -14.45 19.14 19.49
N SER A 11 -15.20 18.63 18.51
CA SER A 11 -14.69 17.82 17.42
C SER A 11 -13.68 18.64 16.61
N ARG A 12 -12.39 18.45 16.91
CA ARG A 12 -11.31 19.18 16.25
C ARG A 12 -11.26 18.70 14.78
N LYS A 13 -11.85 19.46 13.85
CA LYS A 13 -11.84 19.18 12.41
C LYS A 13 -10.43 18.81 11.97
N VAL A 14 -10.28 17.64 11.33
CA VAL A 14 -8.99 17.17 10.85
C VAL A 14 -8.50 18.10 9.75
N LYS A 15 -7.43 18.86 10.03
CA LYS A 15 -6.84 19.83 9.09
C LYS A 15 -6.02 19.21 7.97
N THR A 16 -5.71 17.91 8.07
CA THR A 16 -4.90 17.19 7.08
C THR A 16 -5.73 16.91 5.82
N PRO A 17 -5.33 17.41 4.64
CA PRO A 17 -6.00 17.06 3.39
C PRO A 17 -5.76 15.58 3.05
N ALA A 18 -6.73 14.97 2.37
CA ALA A 18 -6.57 13.66 1.72
C ALA A 18 -6.02 13.85 0.30
N LEU A 19 -5.26 12.87 -0.19
CA LEU A 19 -4.97 12.74 -1.61
C LEU A 19 -6.26 12.41 -2.37
N PRO A 20 -6.59 13.13 -3.46
CA PRO A 20 -7.74 12.80 -4.30
C PRO A 20 -7.60 11.41 -4.95
N PRO A 21 -8.71 10.69 -5.26
CA PRO A 21 -8.67 9.39 -5.93
C PRO A 21 -7.82 9.37 -7.21
N ALA A 22 -7.99 10.39 -8.07
CA ALA A 22 -7.25 10.56 -9.32
C ALA A 22 -5.72 10.66 -9.16
N VAL A 23 -5.24 11.03 -7.97
CA VAL A 23 -3.79 11.04 -7.64
C VAL A 23 -3.40 9.76 -6.92
N TRP A 24 -4.23 9.32 -5.96
CA TRP A 24 -3.97 8.16 -5.11
C TRP A 24 -3.79 6.88 -5.93
N TRP A 25 -4.70 6.61 -6.87
CA TRP A 25 -4.74 5.35 -7.59
C TRP A 25 -3.56 5.15 -8.56
N PRO A 26 -3.24 6.09 -9.48
CA PRO A 26 -2.06 5.98 -10.33
C PRO A 26 -0.76 5.90 -9.51
N LEU A 27 -0.66 6.69 -8.43
CA LEU A 27 0.50 6.67 -7.55
C LEU A 27 0.72 5.30 -6.90
N LEU A 28 -0.35 4.71 -6.33
CA LEU A 28 -0.25 3.42 -5.64
C LEU A 28 0.03 2.28 -6.62
N ARG A 29 -0.58 2.30 -7.82
CA ARG A 29 -0.29 1.34 -8.89
C ARG A 29 1.15 1.44 -9.38
N ALA A 30 1.67 2.65 -9.60
CA ALA A 30 3.07 2.86 -9.96
C ALA A 30 4.01 2.34 -8.86
N CYS A 31 3.72 2.62 -7.58
CA CYS A 31 4.51 2.09 -6.47
C CYS A 31 4.53 0.56 -6.46
N TRP A 32 3.35 -0.06 -6.60
CA TRP A 32 3.23 -1.51 -6.61
C TRP A 32 3.96 -2.14 -7.81
N ARG A 33 3.84 -1.57 -9.01
CA ARG A 33 4.56 -2.06 -10.20
C ARG A 33 6.08 -2.04 -10.00
N TYR A 34 6.61 -0.99 -9.36
CA TYR A 34 8.03 -0.93 -9.01
C TYR A 34 8.42 -2.07 -8.06
N ILE A 35 7.63 -2.31 -7.02
CA ILE A 35 7.91 -3.30 -5.98
C ILE A 35 7.79 -4.75 -6.52
N ASP A 36 6.74 -5.01 -7.29
CA ASP A 36 6.37 -6.36 -7.70
C ASP A 36 7.03 -6.79 -9.01
N VAL A 37 7.17 -5.85 -9.96
CA VAL A 37 7.61 -6.18 -11.32
C VAL A 37 9.04 -5.71 -11.60
N PHE A 38 9.41 -4.49 -11.20
CA PHE A 38 10.71 -3.90 -11.53
C PHE A 38 11.80 -4.16 -10.50
N ALA A 39 11.45 -4.50 -9.26
CA ALA A 39 12.43 -4.69 -8.19
C ALA A 39 13.52 -5.72 -8.51
N PRO A 40 13.20 -6.94 -9.04
CA PRO A 40 14.22 -7.93 -9.35
C PRO A 40 15.26 -7.42 -10.37
N ASP A 41 14.79 -6.70 -11.38
CA ASP A 41 15.60 -6.13 -12.44
C ASP A 41 16.53 -5.02 -11.93
N ILE A 42 16.00 -4.12 -11.10
CA ILE A 42 16.76 -3.02 -10.50
C ILE A 42 17.84 -3.55 -9.55
N LEU A 43 17.50 -4.54 -8.71
CA LEU A 43 18.43 -5.18 -7.77
C LEU A 43 19.51 -5.97 -8.52
N LYS A 44 19.16 -6.65 -9.61
CA LYS A 44 20.10 -7.34 -10.50
C LYS A 44 21.07 -6.36 -11.18
N ALA A 45 20.56 -5.25 -11.73
CA ALA A 45 21.41 -4.22 -12.34
C ALA A 45 22.38 -3.59 -11.33
N ARG A 46 21.90 -3.36 -10.09
CA ARG A 46 22.73 -2.90 -8.98
C ARG A 46 23.81 -3.90 -8.61
N SER A 47 23.45 -5.18 -8.46
CA SER A 47 24.40 -6.26 -8.11
C SER A 47 25.49 -6.39 -9.18
N ARG A 48 25.11 -6.40 -10.46
CA ARG A 48 26.06 -6.38 -11.59
C ARG A 48 27.01 -5.18 -11.51
N TRP A 49 26.49 -3.99 -11.21
CA TRP A 49 27.32 -2.79 -11.05
C TRP A 49 28.26 -2.86 -9.83
N GLU A 50 27.79 -3.39 -8.71
CA GLU A 50 28.61 -3.58 -7.52
C GLU A 50 29.73 -4.60 -7.77
N GLU A 51 29.44 -5.72 -8.43
CA GLU A 51 30.44 -6.70 -8.88
C GLU A 51 31.50 -6.07 -9.79
N LEU A 52 31.08 -5.26 -10.76
CA LEU A 52 31.99 -4.52 -11.63
C LEU A 52 32.86 -3.50 -10.86
N ASN A 53 32.38 -2.98 -9.73
CA ASN A 53 33.13 -2.02 -8.90
C ASN A 53 33.87 -2.65 -7.72
N LYS A 54 33.81 -3.96 -7.51
CA LYS A 54 34.64 -4.61 -6.49
C LYS A 54 36.10 -4.40 -6.87
N PRO A 55 36.93 -3.77 -6.01
CA PRO A 55 38.34 -3.60 -6.31
C PRO A 55 38.97 -4.98 -6.46
N GLY A 56 39.61 -5.24 -7.61
CA GLY A 56 40.44 -6.43 -7.77
C GLY A 56 41.52 -6.46 -6.68
N THR A 57 41.75 -7.62 -6.09
CA THR A 57 42.75 -7.83 -5.02
C THR A 57 44.21 -7.77 -5.51
N ALA A 58 44.43 -7.45 -6.77
CA ALA A 58 45.74 -7.55 -7.41
C ALA A 58 46.52 -6.23 -7.33
N SER A 59 47.82 -6.34 -7.02
CA SER A 59 48.82 -5.34 -7.40
C SER A 59 48.60 -4.96 -8.87
N GLY A 60 48.72 -3.67 -9.19
CA GLY A 60 48.45 -3.14 -10.55
C GLY A 60 49.12 -4.00 -11.63
N PRO A 61 48.59 -4.00 -12.86
CA PRO A 61 49.05 -4.92 -13.87
C PRO A 61 50.57 -4.84 -13.99
N GLY A 62 51.27 -5.97 -13.93
CA GLY A 62 52.73 -6.04 -14.12
C GLY A 62 53.18 -5.66 -15.54
N ARG A 63 52.32 -4.99 -16.32
CA ARG A 63 52.48 -4.53 -17.70
C ARG A 63 51.97 -3.09 -17.83
N SER A 64 52.52 -2.34 -18.79
CA SER A 64 52.04 -1.00 -19.11
C SER A 64 50.59 -1.03 -19.61
N TYR A 65 49.77 -0.07 -19.17
CA TYR A 65 48.40 0.12 -19.66
C TYR A 65 48.32 0.27 -21.19
N LYS A 66 49.38 0.81 -21.82
CA LYS A 66 49.45 0.96 -23.28
C LYS A 66 49.49 -0.39 -23.99
N ASP A 67 50.23 -1.35 -23.44
CA ASP A 67 50.40 -2.67 -24.05
C ASP A 67 49.13 -3.49 -23.83
N LEU A 68 48.54 -3.43 -22.64
CA LEU A 68 47.22 -4.03 -22.36
C LEU A 68 46.14 -3.53 -23.32
N LEU A 69 46.08 -2.22 -23.58
CA LEU A 69 45.13 -1.66 -24.53
C LEU A 69 45.36 -2.17 -25.96
N LYS A 70 46.63 -2.22 -26.38
CA LYS A 70 46.97 -2.70 -27.73
C LYS A 70 46.60 -4.15 -27.92
N ASP A 71 46.94 -5.01 -26.96
CA ASP A 71 46.59 -6.44 -26.98
C ASP A 71 45.07 -6.62 -26.99
N TRP A 72 44.36 -5.89 -26.14
CA TRP A 72 42.89 -5.92 -26.08
C TRP A 72 42.25 -5.49 -27.41
N LEU A 73 42.82 -4.49 -28.10
CA LEU A 73 42.31 -4.04 -29.41
C LEU A 73 42.61 -5.01 -30.56
N GLN A 74 43.53 -5.98 -30.40
CA GLN A 74 43.78 -6.99 -31.45
C GLN A 74 42.60 -7.95 -31.63
N ASP A 75 41.82 -8.21 -30.57
CA ASP A 75 40.67 -9.09 -30.64
C ASP A 75 39.47 -8.35 -31.25
N PRO A 76 38.94 -8.75 -32.43
CA PRO A 76 37.78 -8.11 -33.05
C PRO A 76 36.48 -8.29 -32.25
N ALA A 77 36.39 -9.28 -31.35
CA ALA A 77 35.21 -9.49 -30.51
C ALA A 77 35.08 -8.44 -29.39
N ASN A 78 36.17 -7.75 -29.05
CA ASN A 78 36.18 -6.74 -28.01
C ASN A 78 35.40 -5.48 -28.42
N THR A 79 34.46 -5.08 -27.56
CA THR A 79 33.55 -3.95 -27.77
C THR A 79 33.90 -2.78 -26.85
N ILE A 80 33.77 -1.56 -27.38
CA ILE A 80 34.01 -0.32 -26.63
C ILE A 80 32.68 0.09 -25.99
N PRO A 81 32.57 0.08 -24.65
CA PRO A 81 31.33 0.43 -23.97
C PRO A 81 31.05 1.93 -24.11
N LEU A 82 29.86 2.27 -24.56
CA LEU A 82 29.37 3.64 -24.72
C LEU A 82 28.30 3.97 -23.68
N HIS A 83 28.23 5.24 -23.26
CA HIS A 83 27.12 5.74 -22.45
C HIS A 83 25.81 5.73 -23.24
N SER A 84 24.71 5.37 -22.59
CA SER A 84 23.38 5.35 -23.19
C SER A 84 22.73 6.73 -23.34
N SER A 85 23.20 7.72 -22.57
CA SER A 85 22.63 9.08 -22.54
C SER A 85 23.60 10.15 -23.03
N ARG A 86 23.09 11.08 -23.86
CA ARG A 86 23.77 12.35 -24.22
C ARG A 86 24.14 13.21 -23.00
N HIS A 87 23.57 12.97 -21.81
CA HIS A 87 23.91 13.72 -20.59
C HIS A 87 25.32 13.44 -20.04
N HIS A 88 25.99 12.39 -20.53
CA HIS A 88 27.40 12.11 -20.25
C HIS A 88 28.36 12.65 -21.31
N ALA A 89 27.87 13.40 -22.30
CA ALA A 89 28.73 14.24 -23.10
C ALA A 89 29.49 15.16 -22.13
N ASP A 90 30.80 14.94 -22.03
CA ASP A 90 31.70 15.87 -21.37
C ASP A 90 31.39 17.26 -21.94
N LYS A 91 30.84 18.16 -21.12
CA LYS A 91 30.47 19.52 -21.55
C LYS A 91 31.67 20.28 -22.10
N SER A 92 32.90 19.85 -21.78
CA SER A 92 34.13 20.43 -22.30
C SER A 92 34.57 19.86 -23.66
N ARG A 93 34.05 18.70 -24.07
CA ARG A 93 34.31 18.05 -25.38
C ARG A 93 33.09 17.24 -25.85
N PRO A 94 32.02 17.90 -26.33
CA PRO A 94 30.94 17.18 -26.99
C PRO A 94 31.50 16.50 -28.25
N SER A 95 31.44 15.17 -28.32
CA SER A 95 31.62 14.51 -29.61
C SER A 95 30.33 14.73 -30.40
N ALA A 96 30.44 15.41 -31.55
CA ALA A 96 29.30 15.73 -32.42
C ALA A 96 28.62 14.46 -32.99
N ASP A 97 29.28 13.31 -32.86
CA ASP A 97 28.91 12.01 -33.43
C ASP A 97 28.28 11.02 -32.42
N GLY A 98 28.14 11.39 -31.14
CA GLY A 98 27.52 10.53 -30.12
C GLY A 98 28.38 9.37 -29.60
N PHE A 99 29.64 9.27 -29.99
CA PHE A 99 30.58 8.24 -29.53
C PHE A 99 31.15 8.54 -28.12
N HIS A 100 30.30 8.46 -27.09
CA HIS A 100 30.67 8.74 -25.71
C HIS A 100 31.14 7.50 -24.95
N VAL A 101 32.45 7.25 -24.94
CA VAL A 101 33.05 6.08 -24.27
C VAL A 101 32.87 6.11 -22.75
N HIS A 102 32.42 4.99 -22.19
CA HIS A 102 32.36 4.76 -20.75
C HIS A 102 33.72 4.31 -20.22
N TRP A 103 34.66 5.25 -20.07
CA TRP A 103 36.08 4.99 -19.73
C TRP A 103 36.30 4.06 -18.53
N GLY A 104 35.48 4.18 -17.49
CA GLY A 104 35.60 3.33 -16.31
C GLY A 104 35.27 1.85 -16.60
N VAL A 105 34.23 1.58 -17.40
CA VAL A 105 33.85 0.21 -17.78
C VAL A 105 34.88 -0.34 -18.76
N LEU A 106 35.32 0.48 -19.72
CA LEU A 106 36.40 0.09 -20.64
C LEU A 106 37.69 -0.29 -19.90
N SER A 107 38.05 0.48 -18.87
CA SER A 107 39.20 0.17 -18.00
C SER A 107 39.06 -1.20 -17.33
N LEU A 108 37.86 -1.55 -16.86
CA LEU A 108 37.60 -2.87 -16.26
C LEU A 108 37.66 -3.98 -17.30
N SER A 109 37.10 -3.77 -18.49
CA SER A 109 37.16 -4.74 -19.59
C SER A 109 38.59 -5.04 -20.04
N ILE A 110 39.44 -4.01 -20.14
CA ILE A 110 40.84 -4.17 -20.55
C ILE A 110 41.68 -4.83 -19.45
N SER A 111 41.45 -4.44 -18.18
CA SER A 111 42.26 -4.90 -17.05
C SER A 111 41.76 -6.19 -16.41
N GLY A 112 40.71 -6.83 -16.94
CA GLY A 112 40.10 -8.00 -16.32
C GLY A 112 39.54 -7.71 -14.91
N GLY A 113 39.03 -6.49 -14.69
CA GLY A 113 38.46 -6.04 -13.41
C GLY A 113 39.47 -5.49 -12.40
N GLN A 114 40.77 -5.39 -12.74
CA GLN A 114 41.78 -4.93 -11.79
C GLN A 114 41.71 -3.43 -11.48
N THR A 115 41.38 -2.59 -12.47
CA THR A 115 41.36 -1.13 -12.27
C THR A 115 40.29 -0.44 -13.11
N ARG A 116 39.74 0.63 -12.55
CA ARG A 116 38.80 1.55 -13.20
C ARG A 116 39.46 2.87 -13.62
N LEU A 117 40.75 3.02 -13.34
CA LEU A 117 41.49 4.28 -13.38
C LEU A 117 42.53 4.33 -14.50
N MET A 118 42.52 3.37 -15.42
CA MET A 118 43.46 3.31 -16.55
C MET A 118 43.51 4.61 -17.38
N PHE A 119 42.38 5.33 -17.45
CA PHE A 119 42.23 6.58 -18.20
C PHE A 119 42.10 7.83 -17.32
N ASN A 120 42.48 7.72 -16.03
CA ASN A 120 42.32 8.76 -15.00
C ASN A 120 43.66 9.39 -14.51
N GLY A 121 44.81 9.03 -15.10
CA GLY A 121 46.11 9.66 -14.84
C GLY A 121 46.28 11.13 -15.33
N SER A 122 47.52 11.59 -15.50
CA SER A 122 47.80 12.93 -16.03
C SER A 122 47.36 13.05 -17.50
N LYS A 123 47.28 14.28 -18.03
CA LYS A 123 46.97 14.50 -19.45
C LYS A 123 47.99 13.79 -20.36
N GLU A 124 49.26 13.84 -20.00
CA GLU A 124 50.37 13.24 -20.76
C GLU A 124 50.26 11.70 -20.81
N SER A 125 49.87 11.06 -19.72
CA SER A 125 49.73 9.59 -19.67
C SER A 125 48.43 9.09 -20.31
N ASN A 126 47.33 9.84 -20.19
CA ASN A 126 46.01 9.37 -20.64
C ASN A 126 45.69 9.71 -22.09
N LEU A 127 46.14 10.87 -22.58
CA LEU A 127 45.76 11.35 -23.92
C LEU A 127 46.15 10.36 -25.03
N PRO A 128 47.35 9.73 -25.00
CA PRO A 128 47.69 8.70 -25.99
C PRO A 128 46.76 7.48 -25.94
N LEU A 129 46.36 7.02 -24.75
CA LEU A 129 45.44 5.89 -24.58
C LEU A 129 44.05 6.23 -25.11
N LYS A 130 43.53 7.41 -24.75
CA LYS A 130 42.23 7.88 -25.24
C LYS A 130 42.21 8.06 -26.75
N ASN A 131 43.28 8.60 -27.34
CA ASN A 131 43.39 8.76 -28.79
C ASN A 131 43.38 7.42 -29.52
N LEU A 132 44.02 6.38 -28.98
CA LEU A 132 43.98 5.03 -29.57
C LEU A 132 42.55 4.45 -29.58
N VAL A 133 41.80 4.63 -28.49
CA VAL A 133 40.40 4.19 -28.40
C VAL A 133 39.48 4.99 -29.34
N LEU A 134 39.73 6.29 -29.49
CA LEU A 134 38.92 7.20 -30.31
C LEU A 134 39.32 7.21 -31.80
N ALA A 135 40.34 6.43 -32.19
CA ALA A 135 40.80 6.35 -33.56
C ALA A 135 39.66 5.86 -34.50
N PRO A 136 39.52 6.42 -35.72
CA PRO A 136 38.43 6.09 -36.64
C PRO A 136 38.23 4.59 -36.86
N GLU A 137 39.34 3.84 -36.96
CA GLU A 137 39.36 2.40 -37.12
C GLU A 137 38.76 1.62 -35.95
N ASN A 138 38.61 2.21 -34.76
CA ASN A 138 38.03 1.54 -33.59
C ASN A 138 36.56 1.90 -33.36
N ARG A 139 36.00 2.86 -34.10
CA ARG A 139 34.63 3.35 -33.85
C ARG A 139 33.55 2.30 -34.10
N TYR A 140 33.77 1.36 -35.04
CA TYR A 140 32.80 0.28 -35.31
C TYR A 140 32.58 -0.66 -34.11
N ARG A 141 33.52 -0.66 -33.15
CA ARG A 141 33.47 -1.48 -31.92
C ARG A 141 32.55 -0.91 -30.85
N GLY A 142 32.06 0.32 -31.02
CA GLY A 142 31.18 0.97 -30.06
C GLY A 142 29.88 0.19 -29.84
N ARG A 143 29.57 -0.14 -28.58
CA ARG A 143 28.29 -0.74 -28.18
C ARG A 143 27.78 -0.03 -26.94
N THR A 144 26.48 0.28 -26.92
CA THR A 144 25.86 0.87 -25.73
C THR A 144 26.01 -0.10 -24.57
N PHE A 145 26.59 0.38 -23.48
CA PHE A 145 26.69 -0.40 -22.27
C PHE A 145 25.32 -0.50 -21.61
N ASP A 146 24.93 -1.72 -21.27
CA ASP A 146 23.66 -2.00 -20.60
C ASP A 146 23.90 -2.97 -19.45
N LEU A 147 23.55 -2.53 -18.23
CA LEU A 147 23.56 -3.36 -17.02
C LEU A 147 22.40 -4.35 -17.01
N LEU A 148 21.38 -4.15 -17.83
CA LEU A 148 20.16 -4.94 -17.85
C LEU A 148 19.64 -5.15 -19.29
N PRO A 149 20.43 -5.82 -20.16
CA PRO A 149 20.00 -6.14 -21.52
C PRO A 149 18.81 -7.12 -21.57
N ASP A 150 18.56 -7.81 -20.46
CA ASP A 150 17.54 -8.83 -20.25
C ASP A 150 16.43 -8.33 -19.29
N ALA A 151 16.10 -7.04 -19.38
CA ALA A 151 14.99 -6.44 -18.63
C ALA A 151 13.66 -7.09 -19.01
N ARG A 152 12.76 -7.22 -18.03
CA ARG A 152 11.46 -7.88 -18.21
C ARG A 152 10.56 -7.13 -19.19
N ASP A 153 9.88 -7.88 -20.04
CA ASP A 153 8.86 -7.33 -20.94
C ASP A 153 7.56 -7.01 -20.20
N VAL A 154 7.03 -5.79 -20.43
CA VAL A 154 5.76 -5.31 -19.90
C VAL A 154 4.83 -4.85 -21.02
N ASP A 155 3.54 -4.87 -20.74
CA ASP A 155 2.54 -4.28 -21.62
C ASP A 155 2.68 -2.76 -21.56
N ALA A 156 3.23 -2.18 -22.63
CA ALA A 156 3.29 -0.72 -22.78
C ALA A 156 1.87 -0.16 -22.94
N ALA A 157 1.70 1.16 -22.74
CA ALA A 157 0.40 1.81 -22.88
C ALA A 157 -0.27 1.62 -24.26
N GLY A 158 0.51 1.23 -25.29
CA GLY A 158 0.03 0.89 -26.64
C GLY A 158 -0.32 -0.58 -26.87
N GLY A 159 -0.29 -1.43 -25.85
CA GLY A 159 -0.64 -2.87 -25.95
C GLY A 159 0.46 -3.75 -26.54
N SER A 160 1.60 -3.19 -26.95
CA SER A 160 2.80 -3.96 -27.32
C SER A 160 3.57 -4.38 -26.07
N ARG A 161 4.14 -5.58 -26.11
CA ARG A 161 5.04 -6.06 -25.06
C ARG A 161 6.47 -5.67 -25.40
N SER A 162 7.14 -4.97 -24.49
CA SER A 162 8.53 -4.52 -24.67
C SER A 162 9.25 -4.45 -23.33
N PRO A 163 10.60 -4.46 -23.31
CA PRO A 163 11.34 -4.28 -22.06
C PRO A 163 10.94 -2.95 -21.40
N TRP A 164 10.64 -2.98 -20.10
CA TRP A 164 10.21 -1.76 -19.38
C TRP A 164 11.30 -0.68 -19.29
N ILE A 165 12.55 -1.09 -19.52
CA ILE A 165 13.72 -0.23 -19.55
C ILE A 165 14.75 -0.81 -20.50
N THR A 166 15.52 0.06 -21.17
CA THR A 166 16.65 -0.33 -22.02
C THR A 166 17.84 0.59 -21.77
N ASN A 167 19.03 0.15 -22.17
CA ASN A 167 20.25 0.94 -22.14
C ASN A 167 20.58 1.46 -20.71
N VAL A 168 20.52 0.57 -19.73
CA VAL A 168 20.70 0.90 -18.32
C VAL A 168 22.18 1.10 -18.00
N ASP A 169 22.61 2.36 -17.92
CA ASP A 169 23.94 2.68 -17.38
C ASP A 169 23.91 2.81 -15.85
N SER A 170 25.08 3.01 -15.24
CA SER A 170 25.19 3.14 -13.78
C SER A 170 24.35 4.29 -13.22
N ARG A 171 24.20 5.40 -13.94
CA ARG A 171 23.43 6.55 -13.47
C ARG A 171 21.93 6.26 -13.53
N ARG A 172 21.44 5.70 -14.64
CA ARG A 172 20.05 5.26 -14.80
C ARG A 172 19.71 4.23 -13.73
N MET A 173 20.56 3.23 -13.52
CA MET A 173 20.38 2.24 -12.45
C MET A 173 20.23 2.87 -11.06
N TRP A 174 21.07 3.86 -10.70
CA TRP A 174 20.92 4.55 -9.42
C TRP A 174 19.65 5.40 -9.32
N HIS A 175 19.20 6.01 -10.43
CA HIS A 175 17.91 6.71 -10.46
C HIS A 175 16.75 5.75 -10.20
N GLU A 176 16.75 4.59 -10.86
CA GLU A 176 15.71 3.55 -10.65
C GLU A 176 15.78 2.96 -9.24
N ALA A 177 16.97 2.76 -8.67
CA ALA A 177 17.11 2.32 -7.27
C ALA A 177 16.53 3.34 -6.27
N VAL A 178 16.75 4.64 -6.51
CA VAL A 178 16.12 5.71 -5.71
C VAL A 178 14.60 5.70 -5.89
N ALA A 179 14.12 5.56 -7.12
CA ALA A 179 12.69 5.48 -7.43
C ALA A 179 12.03 4.27 -6.73
N LEU A 180 12.66 3.10 -6.78
CA LEU A 180 12.20 1.88 -6.11
C LEU A 180 12.14 2.03 -4.59
N ARG A 181 13.19 2.60 -3.97
CA ARG A 181 13.15 2.91 -2.54
C ARG A 181 11.99 3.86 -2.21
N THR A 182 11.78 4.89 -3.02
CA THR A 182 10.67 5.84 -2.82
C THR A 182 9.31 5.17 -3.00
N ALA A 183 9.16 4.28 -3.99
CA ALA A 183 7.96 3.46 -4.18
C ALA A 183 7.67 2.60 -2.94
N CYS A 184 8.68 1.89 -2.41
CA CYS A 184 8.54 1.11 -1.18
C CYS A 184 8.10 1.99 -0.01
N TYR A 185 8.74 3.15 0.18
CA TYR A 185 8.39 4.10 1.24
C TYR A 185 6.95 4.58 1.13
N LEU A 186 6.51 4.98 -0.07
CA LEU A 186 5.16 5.47 -0.32
C LEU A 186 4.11 4.38 -0.12
N PHE A 187 4.38 3.17 -0.59
CA PHE A 187 3.47 2.03 -0.47
C PHE A 187 3.29 1.60 1.00
N VAL A 188 4.39 1.52 1.75
CA VAL A 188 4.34 1.24 3.20
C VAL A 188 3.61 2.37 3.93
N ALA A 189 3.89 3.64 3.62
CA ALA A 189 3.18 4.78 4.21
C ALA A 189 1.67 4.75 3.94
N ALA A 190 1.28 4.43 2.69
CA ALA A 190 -0.09 4.31 2.24
C ALA A 190 -0.85 3.24 3.04
N LEU A 191 -0.31 2.03 3.12
CA LEU A 191 -1.07 0.87 3.60
C LEU A 191 -0.88 0.53 5.08
N SER A 192 0.21 0.98 5.71
CA SER A 192 0.44 0.79 7.16
C SER A 192 -0.10 1.93 8.02
N MET A 193 -0.41 3.08 7.40
CA MET A 193 -0.83 4.31 8.08
C MET A 193 0.19 4.84 9.10
N LEU A 194 1.46 4.40 9.07
CA LEU A 194 2.53 4.91 9.94
C LEU A 194 2.83 6.39 9.68
N ARG A 195 3.31 7.11 10.71
CA ARG A 195 3.83 8.47 10.54
C ARG A 195 5.22 8.43 9.91
N ASP A 196 5.61 9.55 9.29
CA ASP A 196 6.94 9.73 8.69
C ASP A 196 8.09 9.37 9.66
N SER A 197 8.04 9.86 10.90
CA SER A 197 9.05 9.53 11.91
C SER A 197 9.06 8.04 12.32
N GLU A 198 7.90 7.38 12.29
CA GLU A 198 7.77 5.95 12.60
C GLU A 198 8.29 5.09 11.42
N LEU A 199 8.06 5.53 10.17
CA LEU A 199 8.59 4.92 8.94
C LEU A 199 10.11 5.02 8.86
N GLN A 200 10.66 6.22 9.04
CA GLN A 200 12.11 6.44 9.02
C GLN A 200 12.83 5.78 10.21
N GLY A 201 12.08 5.44 11.27
CA GLY A 201 12.54 4.70 12.43
C GLY A 201 12.50 3.18 12.30
N ILE A 202 11.99 2.63 11.18
CA ILE A 202 11.91 1.18 10.98
C ILE A 202 13.33 0.58 10.90
N LEU A 203 13.60 -0.36 11.79
CA LEU A 203 14.85 -1.10 11.84
C LEU A 203 14.83 -2.31 10.90
N ARG A 204 16.00 -2.87 10.59
CA ARG A 204 16.11 -4.13 9.83
C ARG A 204 15.36 -5.25 10.53
N ASP A 205 14.92 -6.20 9.72
CA ASP A 205 14.04 -7.32 10.06
C ASP A 205 12.75 -6.83 10.75
N PRO A 206 11.98 -5.95 10.07
CA PRO A 206 10.85 -5.25 10.68
C PRO A 206 9.59 -6.08 10.79
N VAL A 207 9.45 -7.13 9.98
CA VAL A 207 8.22 -7.94 9.91
C VAL A 207 8.27 -9.03 10.97
N VAL A 208 7.25 -9.04 11.83
CA VAL A 208 7.07 -10.04 12.88
C VAL A 208 5.67 -10.64 12.82
N GLN A 209 5.48 -11.82 13.41
CA GLN A 209 4.14 -12.36 13.63
C GLN A 209 3.52 -11.74 14.89
N HIS A 210 2.28 -11.28 14.77
CA HIS A 210 1.51 -10.73 15.89
C HIS A 210 0.05 -11.16 15.80
N PHE A 211 -0.38 -12.02 16.73
CA PHE A 211 -1.70 -12.65 16.71
C PHE A 211 -2.01 -13.37 15.39
N GLY A 212 -1.03 -14.10 14.85
CA GLY A 212 -1.18 -14.91 13.64
C GLY A 212 -1.18 -14.13 12.32
N ALA A 213 -0.99 -12.80 12.37
CA ALA A 213 -0.88 -11.95 11.19
C ALA A 213 0.47 -11.21 11.17
N PRO A 214 1.01 -10.89 9.98
CA PRO A 214 2.24 -10.13 9.85
C PRO A 214 2.03 -8.69 10.36
N ALA A 215 3.05 -8.17 11.04
CA ALA A 215 3.05 -6.82 11.58
C ALA A 215 4.43 -6.17 11.47
N ILE A 216 4.46 -4.84 11.32
CA ILE A 216 5.68 -4.02 11.41
C ILE A 216 5.98 -3.76 12.87
N ARG A 217 7.20 -4.08 13.29
CA ARG A 217 7.79 -3.72 14.58
C ARG A 217 8.58 -2.43 14.43
N THR A 218 8.10 -1.34 15.04
CA THR A 218 8.80 -0.04 15.02
C THR A 218 8.55 0.75 16.31
N ARG A 219 9.33 1.79 16.54
CA ARG A 219 9.22 2.65 17.74
C ARG A 219 8.30 3.85 17.48
N LYS A 220 7.53 4.22 18.51
CA LYS A 220 6.68 5.40 18.48
C LYS A 220 7.44 6.60 19.05
N PHE A 221 7.72 7.60 18.21
CA PHE A 221 8.49 8.78 18.62
C PHE A 221 7.66 9.91 19.25
N LYS A 222 6.33 9.91 19.12
CA LYS A 222 5.49 11.07 19.48
C LYS A 222 4.72 10.86 20.80
N HIS A 223 4.91 11.79 21.75
CA HIS A 223 4.22 11.86 23.06
C HIS A 223 4.43 10.65 23.98
N ASP A 224 5.54 9.94 23.84
CA ASP A 224 5.86 8.79 24.68
C ASP A 224 7.34 8.87 25.08
N GLU A 225 7.60 9.21 26.35
CA GLU A 225 8.96 9.26 26.92
C GLU A 225 9.59 7.86 27.00
N SER A 226 8.76 6.80 26.97
CA SER A 226 9.23 5.42 27.08
C SER A 226 9.86 4.86 25.79
N ASN A 227 9.64 5.53 24.64
CA ASN A 227 10.09 5.06 23.32
C ASN A 227 9.72 3.57 23.06
N SER A 228 8.52 3.17 23.53
CA SER A 228 8.09 1.77 23.54
C SER A 228 7.99 1.19 22.12
N GLU A 229 8.45 -0.05 21.97
CA GLU A 229 8.30 -0.80 20.73
C GLU A 229 6.82 -1.14 20.51
N GLN A 230 6.32 -0.90 19.30
CA GLN A 230 4.93 -1.06 18.94
C GLN A 230 4.81 -1.87 17.65
N LYS A 231 3.64 -2.50 17.47
CA LYS A 231 3.33 -3.35 16.32
C LYS A 231 2.16 -2.81 15.51
N TRP A 232 2.25 -2.87 14.18
CA TRP A 232 1.20 -2.50 13.24
C TRP A 232 0.93 -3.65 12.29
N TRP A 233 -0.28 -4.20 12.28
CA TRP A 233 -0.65 -5.23 11.31
C TRP A 233 -0.57 -4.72 9.88
N ILE A 234 -0.11 -5.59 8.99
CA ILE A 234 0.08 -5.31 7.58
C ILE A 234 -0.42 -6.48 6.73
N ILE A 235 -0.47 -6.26 5.43
CA ILE A 235 -0.69 -7.29 4.42
C ILE A 235 0.64 -7.73 3.79
N GLU A 236 0.67 -8.89 3.15
CA GLU A 236 1.85 -9.44 2.47
C GLU A 236 2.52 -8.46 1.48
N PRO A 237 1.78 -7.72 0.61
CA PRO A 237 2.38 -6.69 -0.24
C PRO A 237 3.25 -5.66 0.48
N VAL A 238 2.89 -5.30 1.72
CA VAL A 238 3.68 -4.35 2.53
C VAL A 238 4.93 -5.03 3.08
N ALA A 239 4.86 -6.32 3.43
CA ALA A 239 6.02 -7.11 3.82
C ALA A 239 7.03 -7.23 2.66
N GLN A 240 6.56 -7.47 1.43
CA GLN A 240 7.40 -7.47 0.22
C GLN A 240 8.08 -6.11 0.00
N ALA A 241 7.34 -5.01 0.12
CA ALA A 241 7.89 -3.66 0.00
C ALA A 241 9.00 -3.38 1.04
N LEU A 242 8.83 -3.87 2.28
CA LEU A 242 9.84 -3.74 3.34
C LEU A 242 11.09 -4.58 3.05
N ALA A 243 10.92 -5.80 2.51
CA ALA A 243 12.04 -6.66 2.13
C ALA A 243 12.89 -6.01 1.02
N VAL A 244 12.25 -5.48 -0.02
CA VAL A 244 12.92 -4.75 -1.12
C VAL A 244 13.62 -3.49 -0.60
N ALA A 245 12.95 -2.70 0.24
CA ALA A 245 13.56 -1.51 0.84
C ALA A 245 14.78 -1.85 1.70
N GLN A 246 14.71 -2.94 2.48
CA GLN A 246 15.82 -3.43 3.30
C GLN A 246 17.03 -3.82 2.45
N GLU A 247 16.82 -4.49 1.32
CA GLU A 247 17.90 -4.86 0.40
C GLU A 247 18.55 -3.62 -0.24
N LEU A 248 17.76 -2.59 -0.54
CA LEU A 248 18.27 -1.34 -1.09
C LEU A 248 19.06 -0.48 -0.08
N SER A 249 18.74 -0.60 1.20
CA SER A 249 19.27 0.27 2.25
C SER A 249 20.74 0.01 2.53
N ILE A 250 21.57 1.05 2.46
CA ILE A 250 22.99 0.98 2.86
C ILE A 250 23.19 1.16 4.36
N HIS A 251 22.17 1.62 5.09
CA HIS A 251 22.29 1.83 6.52
C HIS A 251 22.35 0.48 7.26
N PRO A 252 23.26 0.31 8.24
CA PRO A 252 23.47 -0.97 8.92
C PRO A 252 22.23 -1.46 9.67
N THR A 253 21.39 -0.54 10.16
CA THR A 253 20.26 -0.89 11.03
C THR A 253 18.89 -0.43 10.55
N ARG A 254 18.77 0.38 9.50
CA ARG A 254 17.47 0.99 9.10
C ARG A 254 17.02 0.46 7.74
N VAL A 255 15.72 0.28 7.58
CA VAL A 255 15.11 -0.16 6.30
C VAL A 255 15.05 0.97 5.30
N PHE A 256 14.72 2.18 5.73
CA PHE A 256 14.70 3.35 4.86
C PHE A 256 15.93 4.22 5.09
N SER A 257 16.81 4.26 4.08
CA SER A 257 18.01 5.11 4.07
C SER A 257 18.43 5.45 2.64
N ALA A 258 19.62 6.03 2.43
CA ALA A 258 20.20 6.18 1.11
C ALA A 258 20.43 4.81 0.43
N VAL A 259 20.35 4.76 -0.91
CA VAL A 259 20.67 3.55 -1.69
C VAL A 259 22.14 3.46 -2.09
N ARG A 260 22.87 4.58 -1.95
CA ARG A 260 24.28 4.72 -2.29
C ARG A 260 24.94 5.71 -1.34
N GLN A 261 26.15 5.41 -0.90
CA GLN A 261 26.98 6.33 -0.14
C GLN A 261 27.52 7.42 -1.07
N ILE A 262 26.93 8.61 -1.00
CA ILE A 262 27.43 9.82 -1.67
C ILE A 262 28.15 10.71 -0.63
N ASP A 263 27.58 10.78 0.57
CA ASP A 263 28.06 11.52 1.72
C ASP A 263 28.14 10.54 2.91
N PRO A 264 29.32 10.39 3.57
CA PRO A 264 29.46 9.54 4.74
C PRO A 264 28.50 9.90 5.89
N ASP A 265 28.15 11.18 6.02
CA ASP A 265 27.41 11.70 7.17
C ASP A 265 25.90 11.84 6.92
N ASN A 266 25.46 11.63 5.68
CA ASN A 266 24.06 11.84 5.28
C ASN A 266 23.46 10.67 4.50
N THR A 267 22.98 9.67 5.26
CA THR A 267 22.22 8.53 4.73
C THR A 267 20.70 8.75 4.77
N ALA A 268 20.23 9.99 4.98
CA ALA A 268 18.82 10.26 5.24
C ALA A 268 17.95 10.20 3.96
N LEU A 269 16.75 9.65 4.10
CA LEU A 269 15.65 9.81 3.14
C LEU A 269 15.12 11.24 3.25
N TRP A 270 14.81 11.88 2.13
CA TRP A 270 14.13 13.18 2.12
C TRP A 270 12.76 13.06 1.47
N PRO A 271 11.72 12.63 2.22
CA PRO A 271 10.43 12.22 1.65
C PRO A 271 9.87 13.22 0.65
N ASN A 272 9.75 14.50 1.01
CA ASN A 272 9.13 15.51 0.15
C ASN A 272 9.90 15.72 -1.17
N LYS A 273 11.24 15.66 -1.14
CA LYS A 273 12.07 15.83 -2.33
C LYS A 273 12.01 14.58 -3.22
N ASP A 274 12.09 13.42 -2.59
CA ASP A 274 12.13 12.13 -3.29
C ASP A 274 10.78 11.78 -3.90
N ILE A 275 9.66 12.09 -3.22
CA ILE A 275 8.30 11.96 -3.78
C ILE A 275 8.13 12.79 -5.05
N ARG A 276 8.55 14.07 -5.04
CA ARG A 276 8.47 14.93 -6.24
C ARG A 276 9.31 14.40 -7.40
N LYS A 277 10.50 13.88 -7.09
CA LYS A 277 11.37 13.25 -8.11
C LYS A 277 10.75 11.99 -8.66
N PHE A 278 10.15 11.16 -7.80
CA PHE A 278 9.47 9.94 -8.21
C PHE A 278 8.31 10.24 -9.17
N VAL A 279 7.38 11.14 -8.80
CA VAL A 279 6.27 11.53 -9.68
C VAL A 279 6.76 12.05 -11.03
N ARG A 280 7.78 12.93 -11.03
CA ARG A 280 8.37 13.45 -12.27
C ARG A 280 8.98 12.33 -13.12
N HIS A 281 9.66 11.38 -12.49
CA HIS A 281 10.28 10.24 -13.16
C HIS A 281 9.24 9.32 -13.77
N ILE A 282 8.17 8.99 -13.04
CA ILE A 282 7.05 8.20 -13.57
C ILE A 282 6.46 8.90 -14.79
N ASN A 283 6.06 10.17 -14.69
CA ASN A 283 5.42 10.87 -15.81
C ASN A 283 6.35 10.97 -17.03
N ALA A 284 7.65 11.12 -16.83
CA ALA A 284 8.63 11.16 -17.93
C ALA A 284 8.80 9.81 -18.67
N HIS A 285 8.48 8.69 -18.03
CA HIS A 285 8.72 7.34 -18.57
C HIS A 285 7.47 6.44 -18.57
N HIS A 286 6.29 7.00 -18.28
CA HIS A 286 5.07 6.23 -18.01
C HIS A 286 4.67 5.32 -19.19
N THR A 287 4.83 5.81 -20.43
CA THR A 287 4.52 5.05 -21.65
C THR A 287 5.41 3.80 -21.80
N GLU A 288 6.73 3.94 -21.60
CA GLU A 288 7.71 2.85 -21.67
C GLU A 288 7.49 1.81 -20.56
N MET A 289 7.09 2.28 -19.37
CA MET A 289 6.88 1.45 -18.19
C MET A 289 5.49 0.81 -18.11
N GLY A 290 4.56 1.15 -19.01
CA GLY A 290 3.17 0.69 -18.95
C GLY A 290 2.44 1.23 -17.72
N LEU A 291 2.69 2.49 -17.36
CA LEU A 291 2.12 3.17 -16.19
C LEU A 291 1.20 4.31 -16.62
N GLU A 292 0.25 4.65 -15.76
CA GLU A 292 -0.56 5.85 -15.90
C GLU A 292 0.23 7.09 -15.44
N GLU A 293 -0.05 8.23 -16.07
CA GLU A 293 0.45 9.51 -15.56
C GLU A 293 -0.15 9.82 -14.19
N ILE A 294 0.68 10.31 -13.28
CA ILE A 294 0.25 10.78 -11.97
C ILE A 294 0.00 12.29 -12.08
N PRO A 295 -1.24 12.78 -11.86
CA PRO A 295 -1.53 14.21 -11.94
C PRO A 295 -0.64 15.05 -11.02
N GLU A 296 -0.26 16.25 -11.47
CA GLU A 296 0.57 17.14 -10.66
C GLU A 296 -0.18 17.56 -9.40
N TYR A 297 0.30 17.09 -8.25
CA TYR A 297 -0.31 17.35 -6.97
C TYR A 297 0.74 17.40 -5.85
N ARG A 298 0.54 18.27 -4.85
CA ARG A 298 1.44 18.36 -3.70
C ARG A 298 1.19 17.19 -2.74
N ILE A 299 2.00 16.15 -2.84
CA ILE A 299 1.94 14.98 -1.98
C ILE A 299 2.87 15.14 -0.76
N ASN A 300 2.33 14.97 0.46
CA ASN A 300 3.10 14.92 1.69
C ASN A 300 2.83 13.61 2.47
N PRO A 301 3.80 13.05 3.22
CA PRO A 301 3.65 11.76 3.92
C PRO A 301 2.41 11.64 4.84
N HIS A 302 2.03 12.72 5.52
CA HIS A 302 0.90 12.70 6.45
C HIS A 302 -0.47 12.59 5.75
N MET A 303 -0.56 12.85 4.44
CA MET A 303 -1.79 12.71 3.67
C MET A 303 -2.16 11.24 3.45
N PHE A 304 -1.17 10.35 3.31
CA PHE A 304 -1.39 8.91 3.12
C PHE A 304 -2.19 8.30 4.27
N ARG A 305 -1.81 8.62 5.50
CA ARG A 305 -2.52 8.18 6.70
C ARG A 305 -3.99 8.61 6.68
N ARG A 306 -4.28 9.84 6.23
CA ARG A 306 -5.66 10.36 6.13
C ARG A 306 -6.44 9.70 5.00
N THR A 307 -5.86 9.59 3.82
CA THR A 307 -6.50 8.93 2.68
C THR A 307 -6.82 7.47 2.97
N MET A 308 -5.86 6.69 3.48
CA MET A 308 -6.12 5.29 3.82
C MET A 308 -7.14 5.15 4.96
N SER A 309 -7.21 6.10 5.89
CA SER A 309 -8.25 6.10 6.91
C SER A 309 -9.65 6.37 6.35
N ILE A 310 -9.77 7.18 5.30
CA ILE A 310 -11.04 7.36 4.59
C ILE A 310 -11.47 6.03 3.95
N ILE A 311 -10.57 5.38 3.21
CA ILE A 311 -10.82 4.13 2.49
C ILE A 311 -11.16 3.01 3.47
N ALA A 312 -10.29 2.74 4.44
CA ALA A 312 -10.48 1.68 5.43
C ALA A 312 -11.69 1.95 6.32
N GLY A 313 -12.04 3.21 6.57
CA GLY A 313 -13.21 3.58 7.37
C GLY A 313 -14.55 3.17 6.75
N GLN A 314 -14.59 2.95 5.43
CA GLN A 314 -15.79 2.47 4.76
C GLN A 314 -15.94 0.95 4.76
N GLN A 315 -14.90 0.22 5.18
CA GLN A 315 -14.94 -1.23 5.23
C GLN A 315 -15.72 -1.72 6.47
N PRO A 316 -16.27 -2.95 6.42
CA PRO A 316 -16.84 -3.62 7.59
C PRO A 316 -15.91 -3.52 8.81
N ASP A 317 -16.43 -3.01 9.93
CA ASP A 317 -15.67 -2.78 11.18
C ASP A 317 -14.42 -1.89 11.05
N GLY A 318 -14.30 -1.17 9.93
CA GLY A 318 -13.16 -0.32 9.60
C GLY A 318 -12.87 0.74 10.66
N GLU A 319 -13.91 1.26 11.29
CA GLU A 319 -13.74 2.18 12.42
C GLU A 319 -12.95 1.57 13.58
N ILE A 320 -13.23 0.33 13.97
CA ILE A 320 -12.52 -0.37 15.05
C ILE A 320 -11.07 -0.62 14.63
N ALA A 321 -10.88 -1.15 13.42
CA ALA A 321 -9.56 -1.39 12.85
C ALA A 321 -8.71 -0.12 12.84
N LEU A 322 -9.27 1.01 12.41
CA LEU A 322 -8.60 2.31 12.45
C LEU A 322 -8.24 2.74 13.87
N GLY A 323 -9.04 2.41 14.87
CA GLY A 323 -8.77 2.76 16.26
C GLY A 323 -7.52 2.08 16.78
N LEU A 324 -7.39 0.80 16.45
CA LEU A 324 -6.23 -0.02 16.79
C LEU A 324 -4.99 0.44 15.99
N THR A 325 -5.08 0.53 14.66
CA THR A 325 -3.95 0.87 13.79
C THR A 325 -3.44 2.28 14.03
N LEU A 326 -4.33 3.24 14.25
CA LEU A 326 -3.94 4.62 14.54
C LEU A 326 -3.48 4.82 16.00
N LYS A 327 -3.58 3.80 16.85
CA LYS A 327 -3.30 3.82 18.30
C LYS A 327 -4.19 4.81 19.06
N HIS A 328 -5.43 4.96 18.61
CA HIS A 328 -6.47 5.79 19.24
C HIS A 328 -7.50 4.96 20.02
N ALA A 329 -7.30 3.64 20.14
CA ALA A 329 -8.24 2.72 20.77
C ALA A 329 -8.57 3.07 22.24
N ALA A 330 -7.57 3.46 23.04
CA ALA A 330 -7.80 3.85 24.44
C ALA A 330 -8.62 5.14 24.56
N VAL A 331 -8.35 6.14 23.71
CA VAL A 331 -9.17 7.35 23.63
C VAL A 331 -10.59 6.99 23.21
N ARG A 332 -10.78 6.11 22.22
CA ARG A 332 -12.11 5.64 21.80
C ARG A 332 -12.89 4.95 22.92
N ALA A 333 -12.25 4.02 23.63
CA ALA A 333 -12.89 3.28 24.71
C ALA A 333 -13.27 4.17 25.90
N LEU A 334 -12.48 5.22 26.18
CA LEU A 334 -12.66 6.07 27.36
C LEU A 334 -13.48 7.35 27.11
N SER A 335 -13.41 7.94 25.91
CA SER A 335 -14.05 9.25 25.64
C SER A 335 -15.32 9.17 24.79
N ASN A 336 -15.71 7.98 24.32
CA ASN A 336 -16.78 7.81 23.33
C ASN A 336 -16.59 8.69 22.07
N ALA A 337 -15.38 9.24 21.85
CA ALA A 337 -15.08 10.07 20.69
C ALA A 337 -14.66 9.17 19.54
N THR A 338 -15.43 9.21 18.46
CA THR A 338 -15.12 8.53 17.21
C THR A 338 -13.81 9.06 16.63
N THR A 339 -13.00 8.20 16.01
CA THR A 339 -11.95 8.68 15.07
C THR A 339 -12.58 9.15 13.74
N SER A 340 -13.89 9.48 13.75
CA SER A 340 -14.71 9.76 12.59
C SER A 340 -14.12 10.85 11.72
N GLY A 341 -13.57 11.92 12.32
CA GLY A 341 -12.95 13.00 11.55
C GLY A 341 -11.78 12.58 10.68
N TYR A 342 -11.09 11.46 10.99
CA TYR A 342 -9.99 10.93 10.18
C TYR A 342 -10.43 9.89 9.14
N ALA A 343 -11.67 9.38 9.25
CA ALA A 343 -12.30 8.49 8.28
C ALA A 343 -13.38 9.18 7.42
N GLU A 344 -13.77 10.41 7.77
CA GLU A 344 -14.79 11.19 7.05
C GLU A 344 -14.32 11.45 5.61
N PRO A 345 -15.07 10.98 4.59
CA PRO A 345 -14.65 11.11 3.20
C PRO A 345 -14.71 12.57 2.74
N THR A 346 -13.79 12.95 1.84
CA THR A 346 -13.96 14.19 1.05
C THR A 346 -15.03 13.97 -0.02
N PRO A 347 -15.62 15.02 -0.63
CA PRO A 347 -16.63 14.85 -1.67
C PRO A 347 -16.19 13.92 -2.82
N GLU A 348 -14.93 14.03 -3.25
CA GLU A 348 -14.37 13.19 -4.31
C GLU A 348 -14.28 11.72 -3.89
N TRP A 349 -13.83 11.45 -2.66
CA TRP A 349 -13.80 10.09 -2.11
C TRP A 349 -15.20 9.54 -1.82
N ALA A 350 -16.15 10.40 -1.43
CA ALA A 350 -17.52 10.01 -1.22
C ALA A 350 -18.14 9.52 -2.54
N GLU A 351 -17.89 10.22 -3.66
CA GLU A 351 -18.38 9.79 -4.97
C GLU A 351 -17.70 8.50 -5.46
N GLU A 352 -16.37 8.43 -5.35
CA GLU A 352 -15.59 7.23 -5.69
C GLU A 352 -16.10 5.98 -4.96
N LEU A 353 -16.24 6.08 -3.63
CA LEU A 353 -16.60 4.95 -2.78
C LEU A 353 -18.10 4.64 -2.81
N LYS A 354 -18.95 5.62 -3.11
CA LYS A 354 -20.41 5.43 -3.20
C LYS A 354 -20.75 4.40 -4.27
N ILE A 355 -20.07 4.41 -5.42
CA ILE A 355 -20.33 3.45 -6.49
C ILE A 355 -19.88 2.06 -6.06
N GLU A 356 -18.62 1.92 -5.62
CA GLU A 356 -18.04 0.61 -5.28
C GLU A 356 -18.75 -0.09 -4.12
N LEU A 357 -19.00 0.62 -3.01
CA LEU A 357 -19.63 0.04 -1.83
C LEU A 357 -21.10 -0.29 -2.08
N ALA A 358 -21.81 0.59 -2.80
CA ALA A 358 -23.20 0.35 -3.12
C ALA A 358 -23.36 -0.84 -4.08
N ASP A 359 -22.43 -1.04 -5.02
CA ASP A 359 -22.42 -2.21 -5.89
C ASP A 359 -22.11 -3.50 -5.12
N ALA A 360 -21.07 -3.51 -4.27
CA ALA A 360 -20.75 -4.67 -3.44
C ALA A 360 -21.92 -5.05 -2.49
N THR A 361 -22.54 -4.05 -1.89
CA THR A 361 -23.73 -4.20 -1.04
C THR A 361 -24.90 -4.74 -1.86
N ALA A 362 -25.14 -4.21 -3.07
CA ALA A 362 -26.22 -4.66 -3.94
C ALA A 362 -26.05 -6.13 -4.37
N VAL A 363 -24.82 -6.58 -4.67
CA VAL A 363 -24.54 -7.99 -4.98
C VAL A 363 -24.90 -8.89 -3.80
N ARG A 364 -24.50 -8.52 -2.58
CA ARG A 364 -24.84 -9.27 -1.37
C ARG A 364 -26.36 -9.32 -1.13
N LEU A 365 -27.02 -8.17 -1.27
CA LEU A 365 -28.47 -8.06 -1.14
C LEU A 365 -29.24 -8.85 -2.21
N ALA A 366 -28.75 -8.89 -3.45
CA ALA A 366 -29.37 -9.65 -4.52
C ALA A 366 -29.35 -11.17 -4.23
N ARG A 367 -28.23 -11.67 -3.68
CA ARG A 367 -28.14 -13.07 -3.22
C ARG A 367 -29.16 -13.37 -2.10
N LEU A 368 -29.25 -12.48 -1.10
CA LEU A 368 -30.22 -12.62 -0.01
C LEU A 368 -31.67 -12.53 -0.50
N MET A 369 -31.95 -11.62 -1.45
CA MET A 369 -33.27 -11.49 -2.08
C MET A 369 -33.67 -12.78 -2.80
N HIS A 370 -32.75 -13.34 -3.60
CA HIS A 370 -32.99 -14.59 -4.33
C HIS A 370 -33.25 -15.77 -3.39
N ALA A 371 -32.46 -15.92 -2.33
CA ALA A 371 -32.69 -16.94 -1.30
C ALA A 371 -34.06 -16.76 -0.63
N ARG A 372 -34.44 -15.51 -0.34
CA ARG A 372 -35.73 -15.18 0.27
C ARG A 372 -36.91 -15.49 -0.64
N THR A 373 -36.85 -15.13 -1.92
CA THR A 373 -37.92 -15.44 -2.90
C THR A 373 -38.06 -16.94 -3.14
N SER A 374 -36.99 -17.71 -2.90
CA SER A 374 -36.99 -19.18 -2.96
C SER A 374 -37.56 -19.84 -1.68
N GLY A 375 -38.03 -19.04 -0.71
CA GLY A 375 -38.67 -19.53 0.52
C GLY A 375 -37.74 -19.66 1.73
N ASN A 376 -36.45 -19.34 1.59
CA ASN A 376 -35.50 -19.48 2.70
C ASN A 376 -35.66 -18.38 3.74
N THR A 377 -35.41 -18.74 5.00
CA THR A 377 -35.15 -17.74 6.05
C THR A 377 -33.73 -17.24 5.88
N ILE A 378 -33.55 -15.94 5.66
CA ILE A 378 -32.25 -15.36 5.27
C ILE A 378 -31.57 -14.55 6.38
N ALA A 379 -32.30 -14.23 7.45
CA ALA A 379 -31.82 -13.34 8.50
C ALA A 379 -32.50 -13.62 9.84
N VAL A 380 -31.74 -13.42 10.92
CA VAL A 380 -32.22 -13.41 12.31
C VAL A 380 -31.79 -12.13 13.04
N GLY A 381 -32.27 -11.98 14.27
CA GLY A 381 -32.02 -10.80 15.11
C GLY A 381 -33.15 -9.78 15.05
N PRO A 382 -33.07 -8.72 15.89
CA PRO A 382 -34.19 -7.80 16.09
C PRO A 382 -34.59 -7.00 14.84
N GLY A 383 -33.66 -6.77 13.90
CA GLY A 383 -33.90 -6.06 12.65
C GLY A 383 -34.35 -6.95 11.48
N ALA A 384 -34.33 -8.28 11.63
CA ALA A 384 -34.54 -9.22 10.53
C ALA A 384 -35.90 -9.02 9.83
N LYS A 385 -36.97 -8.80 10.59
CA LYS A 385 -38.31 -8.58 10.01
C LYS A 385 -38.36 -7.35 9.09
N SER A 386 -37.76 -6.25 9.51
CA SER A 386 -37.70 -5.00 8.73
C SER A 386 -36.84 -5.18 7.47
N PHE A 387 -35.70 -5.85 7.62
CA PHE A 387 -34.80 -6.16 6.51
C PHE A 387 -35.49 -7.04 5.45
N THR A 388 -36.12 -8.13 5.87
CA THR A 388 -36.87 -9.02 4.97
C THR A 388 -38.03 -8.28 4.29
N ALA A 389 -38.78 -7.45 5.01
CA ALA A 389 -39.86 -6.67 4.41
C ALA A 389 -39.36 -5.70 3.32
N LYS A 390 -38.17 -5.10 3.47
CA LYS A 390 -37.57 -4.28 2.41
C LYS A 390 -37.16 -5.12 1.20
N LEU A 391 -36.62 -6.32 1.38
CA LEU A 391 -36.30 -7.23 0.27
C LEU A 391 -37.57 -7.67 -0.46
N ASP A 392 -38.62 -8.05 0.28
CA ASP A 392 -39.92 -8.45 -0.27
C ASP A 392 -40.55 -7.27 -1.07
N LYS A 393 -40.37 -6.02 -0.62
CA LYS A 393 -40.78 -4.81 -1.36
C LYS A 393 -40.06 -4.67 -2.70
N VAL A 394 -38.74 -4.87 -2.74
CA VAL A 394 -37.95 -4.82 -3.99
C VAL A 394 -38.37 -5.94 -4.93
N ALA A 395 -38.49 -7.17 -4.42
CA ALA A 395 -38.95 -8.32 -5.20
C ALA A 395 -40.34 -8.06 -5.82
N SER A 396 -41.29 -7.50 -5.04
CA SER A 396 -42.63 -7.16 -5.54
C SER A 396 -42.59 -6.10 -6.65
N ALA A 397 -41.73 -5.08 -6.52
CA ALA A 397 -41.56 -4.06 -7.55
C ALA A 397 -40.99 -4.63 -8.86
N LEU A 398 -40.07 -5.60 -8.76
CA LEU A 398 -39.53 -6.31 -9.92
C LEU A 398 -40.60 -7.16 -10.62
N SER A 399 -41.37 -7.95 -9.88
CA SER A 399 -42.46 -8.77 -10.44
C SER A 399 -43.54 -7.93 -11.12
N ALA A 400 -43.84 -6.74 -10.59
CA ALA A 400 -44.78 -5.81 -11.23
C ALA A 400 -44.26 -5.24 -12.56
N THR A 401 -42.94 -5.21 -12.76
CA THR A 401 -42.30 -4.71 -13.98
C THR A 401 -42.19 -5.80 -15.04
N ASP A 402 -42.00 -7.05 -14.63
CA ASP A 402 -41.90 -8.25 -15.49
C ASP A 402 -43.26 -8.61 -16.14
N GLY A 403 -44.38 -8.21 -15.51
CA GLY A 403 -45.74 -8.38 -16.03
C GLY A 403 -46.15 -7.42 -17.16
N MET A 404 -45.26 -6.51 -17.58
CA MET A 404 -45.43 -5.65 -18.75
C MET A 404 -44.71 -6.33 -19.93
N GLU A 405 -45.45 -6.78 -20.95
CA GLU A 405 -44.94 -7.61 -22.05
C GLU A 405 -43.55 -7.18 -22.57
N GLY A 406 -42.55 -8.03 -22.33
CA GLY A 406 -41.26 -7.99 -23.03
C GLY A 406 -40.03 -7.45 -22.29
N ASN A 407 -40.12 -7.06 -21.01
CA ASN A 407 -38.95 -6.57 -20.27
C ASN A 407 -38.20 -7.70 -19.55
N ILE A 408 -37.08 -8.17 -20.14
CA ILE A 408 -36.07 -8.92 -19.39
C ILE A 408 -35.59 -8.00 -18.25
N VAL A 409 -35.83 -8.40 -17.00
CA VAL A 409 -35.33 -7.66 -15.82
C VAL A 409 -33.80 -7.57 -15.89
N ASP A 410 -33.31 -6.38 -16.21
CA ASP A 410 -31.88 -6.09 -16.26
C ASP A 410 -31.26 -6.20 -14.85
N GLU A 411 -30.17 -6.95 -14.71
CA GLU A 411 -29.37 -7.05 -13.49
C GLU A 411 -28.99 -5.65 -12.94
N ARG A 412 -28.83 -4.67 -13.84
CA ARG A 412 -28.61 -3.27 -13.48
C ARG A 412 -29.81 -2.63 -12.78
N MET A 413 -31.03 -2.94 -13.20
CA MET A 413 -32.26 -2.46 -12.58
C MET A 413 -32.42 -3.00 -11.16
N ILE A 414 -32.18 -4.31 -10.97
CA ILE A 414 -32.19 -4.96 -9.65
C ILE A 414 -31.20 -4.25 -8.72
N ARG A 415 -29.95 -4.06 -9.18
CA ARG A 415 -28.91 -3.36 -8.40
C ARG A 415 -29.31 -1.92 -8.06
N ASN A 416 -29.95 -1.20 -8.97
CA ASN A 416 -30.41 0.16 -8.70
C ASN A 416 -31.48 0.23 -7.60
N LEU A 417 -32.49 -0.65 -7.65
CA LEU A 417 -33.55 -0.71 -6.64
C LEU A 417 -33.01 -1.10 -5.26
N LEU A 418 -32.11 -2.08 -5.21
CA LEU A 418 -31.46 -2.48 -3.97
C LEU A 418 -30.62 -1.34 -3.38
N ARG A 419 -29.86 -0.62 -4.21
CA ARG A 419 -29.08 0.55 -3.76
C ARG A 419 -29.96 1.65 -3.16
N SER A 420 -31.12 1.93 -3.75
CA SER A 420 -32.02 2.96 -3.22
C SER A 420 -32.64 2.55 -1.88
N GLU A 421 -33.15 1.32 -1.77
CA GLU A 421 -33.88 0.86 -0.57
C GLU A 421 -32.97 0.60 0.63
N PHE A 422 -31.71 0.25 0.37
CA PHE A 422 -30.71 -0.13 1.39
C PHE A 422 -29.53 0.85 1.49
N SER A 423 -29.72 2.10 1.07
CA SER A 423 -28.68 3.15 1.06
C SER A 423 -27.99 3.42 2.42
N THR A 424 -28.66 3.11 3.54
CA THR A 424 -28.12 3.29 4.90
C THR A 424 -27.52 2.03 5.51
N VAL A 425 -27.66 0.87 4.84
CA VAL A 425 -27.22 -0.41 5.41
C VAL A 425 -25.71 -0.51 5.37
N LYS A 426 -25.13 -0.93 6.50
CA LYS A 426 -23.70 -1.21 6.64
C LYS A 426 -23.50 -2.65 7.07
N PHE A 427 -22.73 -3.41 6.31
CA PHE A 427 -22.34 -4.76 6.67
C PHE A 427 -21.10 -4.73 7.57
N GLY A 428 -21.18 -5.38 8.75
CA GLY A 428 -20.08 -5.64 9.67
C GLY A 428 -19.79 -7.15 9.76
N ASN A 429 -18.78 -7.56 10.52
CA ASN A 429 -18.46 -8.98 10.67
C ASN A 429 -19.46 -9.73 11.57
N LEU A 430 -20.01 -9.05 12.58
CA LEU A 430 -20.98 -9.66 13.52
C LEU A 430 -22.43 -9.49 13.06
N ASN A 431 -22.75 -8.43 12.33
CA ASN A 431 -24.10 -8.15 11.84
C ASN A 431 -24.09 -7.15 10.67
N ALA A 432 -25.20 -7.11 9.94
CA ALA A 432 -25.56 -5.98 9.09
C ALA A 432 -26.41 -4.99 9.91
N CYS A 433 -26.00 -3.72 9.92
CA CYS A 433 -26.72 -2.63 10.58
C CYS A 433 -27.62 -1.91 9.57
N MET A 434 -28.91 -1.81 9.87
CA MET A 434 -29.88 -1.07 9.04
C MET A 434 -29.59 0.43 8.91
N GLY A 435 -28.79 0.98 9.83
CA GLY A 435 -28.35 2.38 9.80
C GLY A 435 -29.40 3.40 10.22
N ASP A 436 -30.56 2.98 10.74
CA ASP A 436 -31.59 3.89 11.21
C ASP A 436 -31.17 4.53 12.55
N LEU A 437 -30.84 5.81 12.52
CA LEU A 437 -30.38 6.57 13.68
C LEU A 437 -31.44 6.64 14.80
N GLY A 438 -32.73 6.57 14.46
CA GLY A 438 -33.82 6.67 15.43
C GLY A 438 -33.97 5.42 16.31
N SER A 439 -33.57 4.25 15.81
CA SER A 439 -33.71 2.97 16.52
C SER A 439 -32.38 2.33 16.93
N ALA A 440 -31.25 3.01 16.66
CA ALA A 440 -29.92 2.53 16.98
C ALA A 440 -29.64 2.51 18.50
N LEU A 441 -29.58 1.32 19.10
CA LEU A 441 -29.26 1.13 20.53
C LEU A 441 -27.87 1.69 20.91
N CYS A 442 -26.92 1.69 19.96
CA CYS A 442 -25.58 2.22 20.20
C CYS A 442 -25.53 3.75 20.43
N LEU A 443 -26.64 4.46 20.14
CA LEU A 443 -26.79 5.90 20.36
C LEU A 443 -27.49 6.22 21.69
N THR A 444 -28.06 5.22 22.38
CA THR A 444 -28.74 5.43 23.66
C THR A 444 -27.81 6.07 24.69
N GLY A 445 -28.29 7.11 25.37
CA GLY A 445 -27.52 7.85 26.37
C GLY A 445 -26.50 8.87 25.82
N GLN A 446 -26.40 9.06 24.49
CA GLN A 446 -25.64 10.18 23.93
C GLN A 446 -26.46 11.47 24.02
N ALA A 447 -26.25 12.23 25.09
CA ALA A 447 -26.79 13.57 25.22
C ALA A 447 -26.08 14.54 24.27
N SER A 448 -26.84 15.18 23.39
CA SER A 448 -26.50 16.50 22.81
C SER A 448 -25.32 16.55 21.82
N GLY A 449 -25.40 15.79 20.73
CA GLY A 449 -24.80 16.22 19.45
C GLY A 449 -25.83 17.00 18.64
N THR A 450 -25.40 17.88 17.73
CA THR A 450 -26.34 18.34 16.69
C THR A 450 -26.76 17.12 15.86
N PRO A 451 -28.03 17.01 15.40
CA PRO A 451 -28.50 15.86 14.62
C PRO A 451 -27.61 15.53 13.42
N GLU A 452 -26.93 16.53 12.84
CA GLU A 452 -26.04 16.36 11.70
C GLU A 452 -24.72 15.60 12.02
N ALA A 453 -24.38 15.40 13.30
CA ALA A 453 -23.14 14.73 13.71
C ALA A 453 -23.32 13.28 14.22
N LEU A 454 -24.57 12.79 14.32
CA LEU A 454 -24.85 11.45 14.82
C LEU A 454 -24.64 10.39 13.72
N THR A 455 -23.80 9.41 14.02
CA THR A 455 -23.58 8.24 13.18
C THR A 455 -23.61 6.99 14.04
N VAL A 456 -24.10 5.86 13.51
CA VAL A 456 -24.10 4.59 14.23
C VAL A 456 -22.71 4.28 14.77
N ASN A 457 -22.61 3.81 16.01
CA ASN A 457 -21.33 3.53 16.67
C ASN A 457 -21.11 2.02 16.84
N PRO A 458 -20.25 1.39 16.00
CA PRO A 458 -19.97 -0.05 16.09
C PRO A 458 -19.38 -0.48 17.43
N ALA A 459 -18.59 0.38 18.10
CA ALA A 459 -17.95 0.05 19.37
C ALA A 459 -18.95 -0.09 20.54
N ARG A 460 -20.17 0.42 20.39
CA ARG A 460 -21.29 0.24 21.34
C ARG A 460 -22.39 -0.67 20.78
N CYS A 461 -22.12 -1.36 19.67
CA CYS A 461 -23.10 -2.24 19.05
C CYS A 461 -23.35 -3.46 19.95
N GLN A 462 -24.62 -3.77 20.16
CA GLN A 462 -25.07 -5.00 20.80
C GLN A 462 -25.97 -5.74 19.79
N PRO A 463 -25.39 -6.58 18.92
CA PRO A 463 -26.11 -7.15 17.79
C PRO A 463 -27.33 -8.00 18.17
N HIS A 464 -27.31 -8.64 19.33
CA HIS A 464 -28.41 -9.47 19.81
C HIS A 464 -29.62 -8.65 20.32
N LEU A 465 -29.42 -7.37 20.66
CA LEU A 465 -30.46 -6.49 21.22
C LEU A 465 -30.88 -5.33 20.31
N CYS A 466 -29.98 -4.87 19.43
CA CYS A 466 -30.20 -3.68 18.63
C CYS A 466 -31.23 -3.92 17.52
N ARG A 467 -32.25 -3.06 17.41
CA ARG A 467 -33.29 -3.11 16.36
C ARG A 467 -32.76 -2.93 14.94
N ASN A 468 -31.58 -2.33 14.79
CA ASN A 468 -30.90 -2.23 13.51
C ASN A 468 -30.14 -3.49 13.11
N SER A 469 -30.00 -4.47 14.00
CA SER A 469 -29.13 -5.61 13.78
C SER A 469 -29.83 -6.72 13.00
N VAL A 470 -29.19 -7.13 11.91
CA VAL A 470 -29.59 -8.22 11.03
C VAL A 470 -28.42 -9.19 10.93
N ILE A 471 -28.66 -10.47 11.21
CA ILE A 471 -27.61 -11.50 11.23
C ILE A 471 -27.96 -12.56 10.19
N THR A 472 -27.12 -12.71 9.17
CA THR A 472 -27.25 -13.72 8.10
C THR A 472 -26.26 -14.86 8.30
N SER A 473 -26.36 -15.92 7.49
CA SER A 473 -25.43 -17.07 7.50
C SER A 473 -23.96 -16.67 7.36
N GLU A 474 -23.67 -15.62 6.60
CA GLU A 474 -22.30 -15.11 6.40
C GLU A 474 -21.62 -14.63 7.70
N HIS A 475 -22.38 -14.16 8.70
CA HIS A 475 -21.79 -13.74 9.98
C HIS A 475 -21.48 -14.91 10.91
N ARG A 476 -22.02 -16.10 10.63
CA ARG A 476 -21.93 -17.29 11.49
C ARG A 476 -20.49 -17.62 11.91
N PRO A 477 -19.46 -17.61 11.04
CA PRO A 477 -18.11 -17.97 11.44
C PRO A 477 -17.57 -17.07 12.56
N HIS A 478 -17.92 -15.79 12.56
CA HIS A 478 -17.50 -14.85 13.59
C HIS A 478 -18.19 -15.12 14.93
N TRP A 479 -19.48 -15.44 14.93
CA TRP A 479 -20.20 -15.81 16.16
C TRP A 479 -19.65 -17.10 16.78
N VAL A 480 -19.33 -18.11 15.95
CA VAL A 480 -18.72 -19.36 16.41
C VAL A 480 -17.34 -19.12 17.01
N ALA A 481 -16.52 -18.25 16.40
CA ALA A 481 -15.23 -17.85 16.95
C ALA A 481 -15.38 -17.16 18.33
N THR A 482 -16.32 -16.23 18.46
CA THR A 482 -16.62 -15.57 19.75
C THR A 482 -17.08 -16.57 20.80
N GLU A 483 -17.94 -17.53 20.44
CA GLU A 483 -18.38 -18.60 21.35
C GLU A 483 -17.19 -19.43 21.87
N HIS A 484 -16.27 -19.78 20.98
CA HIS A 484 -15.05 -20.50 21.32
C HIS A 484 -14.18 -19.69 22.31
N ASP A 485 -14.00 -18.40 22.08
CA ASP A 485 -13.19 -17.53 22.93
C ASP A 485 -13.80 -17.32 24.31
N LEU A 486 -15.12 -17.16 24.41
CA LEU A 486 -15.83 -17.09 25.70
C LEU A 486 -15.72 -18.38 26.49
N ARG A 487 -15.87 -19.54 25.82
CA ARG A 487 -15.65 -20.86 26.46
C ARG A 487 -14.22 -20.99 26.97
N LYS A 488 -13.24 -20.48 26.24
CA LYS A 488 -11.85 -20.47 26.67
C LYS A 488 -11.65 -19.55 27.88
N ALA A 489 -12.23 -18.35 27.89
CA ALA A 489 -12.17 -17.43 29.02
C ALA A 489 -12.81 -18.01 30.29
N LEU A 490 -13.96 -18.68 30.17
CA LEU A 490 -14.65 -19.33 31.28
C LEU A 490 -13.86 -20.49 31.92
N LYS A 491 -12.89 -21.07 31.20
CA LYS A 491 -11.97 -22.09 31.78
C LYS A 491 -10.95 -21.48 32.75
N ASP A 492 -10.69 -20.17 32.70
CA ASP A 492 -9.81 -19.53 33.66
C ASP A 492 -10.46 -19.55 35.06
N LYS A 493 -9.74 -20.08 36.03
CA LYS A 493 -10.19 -20.17 37.43
C LYS A 493 -9.99 -18.87 38.21
N ARG A 494 -9.25 -17.91 37.65
CA ARG A 494 -8.89 -16.64 38.31
C ARG A 494 -9.92 -15.52 38.11
N ILE A 495 -10.96 -15.74 37.31
CA ILE A 495 -12.02 -14.75 37.11
C ILE A 495 -12.94 -14.68 38.34
N SER A 496 -13.37 -13.48 38.70
CA SER A 496 -14.33 -13.26 39.78
C SER A 496 -15.71 -13.81 39.43
N ASP A 497 -16.51 -14.17 40.44
CA ASP A 497 -17.86 -14.73 40.24
C ASP A 497 -18.78 -13.81 39.43
N ARG A 498 -18.69 -12.50 39.67
CA ARG A 498 -19.43 -11.50 38.89
C ARG A 498 -19.06 -11.51 37.41
N ASN A 499 -17.76 -11.60 37.09
CA ASN A 499 -17.30 -11.65 35.72
C ASN A 499 -17.68 -12.98 35.06
N ARG A 500 -17.59 -14.09 35.80
CA ARG A 500 -18.03 -15.41 35.35
C ARG A 500 -19.51 -15.40 34.97
N ALA A 501 -20.38 -14.91 35.84
CA ALA A 501 -21.82 -14.82 35.57
C ALA A 501 -22.13 -13.96 34.32
N SER A 502 -21.40 -12.85 34.16
CA SER A 502 -21.53 -12.00 32.97
C SER A 502 -21.13 -12.72 31.68
N LEU A 503 -20.02 -13.47 31.69
CA LEU A 503 -19.56 -14.24 30.53
C LEU A 503 -20.49 -15.42 30.21
N GLU A 504 -21.09 -16.05 31.23
CA GLU A 504 -22.08 -17.12 31.05
C GLU A 504 -23.37 -16.60 30.41
N GLN A 505 -23.84 -15.42 30.83
CA GLN A 505 -24.97 -14.74 30.20
C GLN A 505 -24.67 -14.44 28.72
N GLU A 506 -23.52 -13.81 28.44
CA GLU A 506 -23.10 -13.48 27.07
C GLU A 506 -22.98 -14.73 26.17
N LEU A 507 -22.46 -15.83 26.72
CA LEU A 507 -22.40 -17.12 26.02
C LEU A 507 -23.80 -17.65 25.69
N GLY A 508 -24.77 -17.49 26.59
CA GLY A 508 -26.17 -17.83 26.35
C GLY A 508 -26.77 -17.05 25.18
N ASP A 509 -26.56 -15.73 25.17
CA ASP A 509 -27.04 -14.83 24.11
C ASP A 509 -26.42 -15.20 22.74
N ILE A 510 -25.11 -15.47 22.70
CA ILE A 510 -24.39 -15.88 21.48
C ILE A 510 -24.92 -17.21 20.94
N ARG A 511 -25.16 -18.20 21.82
CA ARG A 511 -25.72 -19.49 21.41
C ARG A 511 -27.11 -19.36 20.82
N GLN A 512 -27.92 -18.46 21.35
CA GLN A 512 -29.24 -18.18 20.79
C GLN A 512 -29.12 -17.58 19.38
N VAL A 513 -28.17 -16.67 19.17
CA VAL A 513 -27.87 -16.12 17.84
C VAL A 513 -27.42 -17.22 16.88
N ILE A 514 -26.42 -18.03 17.26
CA ILE A 514 -25.90 -19.13 16.42
C ILE A 514 -27.03 -20.09 16.04
N SER A 515 -27.84 -20.54 17.01
CA SER A 515 -28.97 -21.42 16.73
C SER A 515 -30.02 -20.78 15.82
N GLY A 516 -30.23 -19.47 15.92
CA GLY A 516 -31.07 -18.74 15.00
C GLY A 516 -30.52 -18.75 13.57
N VAL A 517 -29.22 -18.48 13.42
CA VAL A 517 -28.53 -18.48 12.13
C VAL A 517 -28.46 -19.89 11.53
N ASP A 518 -28.28 -20.94 12.32
CA ASP A 518 -28.31 -22.34 11.84
C ASP A 518 -29.66 -22.74 11.24
N ARG A 519 -30.73 -22.01 11.56
CA ARG A 519 -32.07 -22.18 10.95
C ARG A 519 -32.27 -21.32 9.70
N THR A 520 -31.35 -20.39 9.41
CA THR A 520 -31.33 -19.67 8.13
C THR A 520 -30.68 -20.59 7.11
N GLY A 521 -31.41 -20.94 6.05
CA GLY A 521 -31.08 -22.08 5.20
C GLY A 521 -29.75 -21.92 4.46
N ASP A 522 -28.84 -22.87 4.69
CA ASP A 522 -27.88 -23.40 3.72
C ASP A 522 -28.02 -24.93 3.81
N GLU A 523 -29.04 -25.49 3.13
CA GLU A 523 -28.97 -26.85 2.57
C GLU A 523 -28.66 -26.73 1.08
#